data_AF-A0A534ZXL4-F1
#
_entry.id   AF-A0A534ZXL4-F1
#
_cell.length_a   1.000
_cell.length_b   1.000
_cell.length_c   1.000
_cell.angle_alpha   90.00
_cell.angle_beta   90.00
_cell.angle_gamma   90.00
#
_symmetry.space_group_name_H-M   'P 1'
#
loop_
_entity.id
_entity.type
_entity.pdbx_description
1 polymer ?
#
loop_
_entity_poly.entity_id
_entity_poly.type
_entity_poly.pdbx_seq_one_letter_code
_entity_poly.pdbx_strand_id
1 'polypeptide(L)'
;MKRRSQLFAVKPVEVLLAEMEGENRLRRVLGPVSLTALGVGAIIGAGIFVLTGLAAHDKAGPGLILSFVVAGIGCALAALCYAEFASMVPVAGSAYTYAYATLGEL
;
A
#
# COMPACT_ATOMS: atom_id res chain seq x y z
N MET A 1 -18.97 6.37 34.17
CA MET A 1 -18.62 4.99 33.77
C MET A 1 -17.97 5.05 32.39
N LYS A 2 -16.63 5.13 32.34
CA LYS A 2 -15.81 5.43 31.14
C LYS A 2 -15.27 4.12 30.53
N ARG A 3 -15.04 4.14 29.20
CA ARG A 3 -13.94 3.43 28.49
C ARG A 3 -14.08 1.92 28.20
N ARG A 4 -15.10 1.48 27.44
CA ARG A 4 -15.08 0.15 26.79
C ARG A 4 -15.83 0.21 25.45
N SER A 5 -15.12 0.45 24.34
CA SER A 5 -15.45 0.03 22.95
C SER A 5 -14.75 0.84 21.84
N GLN A 6 -13.92 1.85 22.15
CA GLN A 6 -13.32 2.70 21.11
C GLN A 6 -12.20 2.01 20.29
N LEU A 7 -11.60 0.92 20.78
CA LEU A 7 -10.48 0.24 20.07
C LEU A 7 -10.83 -0.39 18.71
N PHE A 8 -12.11 -0.61 18.42
CA PHE A 8 -12.57 -1.16 17.14
C PHE A 8 -13.51 -0.19 16.42
N ALA A 9 -13.49 1.09 16.79
CA ALA A 9 -14.26 2.11 16.09
C ALA A 9 -13.70 2.27 14.67
N VAL A 10 -14.42 1.74 13.69
CA VAL A 10 -14.12 1.92 12.26
C VAL A 10 -14.64 3.26 11.79
N LYS A 11 -13.85 3.96 10.97
CA LYS A 11 -14.33 5.20 10.36
C LYS A 11 -15.18 4.85 9.13
N PRO A 12 -16.42 5.36 9.05
CA PRO A 12 -17.29 5.08 7.92
C PRO A 12 -16.65 5.58 6.62
N VAL A 13 -16.79 4.80 5.55
CA VAL A 13 -16.26 5.17 4.23
C VAL A 13 -16.91 6.46 3.72
N GLU A 14 -18.17 6.72 4.08
CA GLU A 14 -18.86 7.96 3.70
C GLU A 14 -18.19 9.19 4.31
N VAL A 15 -17.69 9.08 5.53
CA VAL A 15 -16.96 10.17 6.21
C VAL A 15 -15.61 10.40 5.54
N LEU A 16 -14.90 9.33 5.15
CA LEU A 16 -13.62 9.44 4.42
C LEU A 16 -13.82 10.10 3.05
N LEU A 17 -14.91 9.79 2.35
CA LEU A 17 -15.26 10.41 1.07
C LEU A 17 -15.64 11.89 1.25
N ALA A 18 -16.42 12.23 2.28
CA ALA A 18 -16.79 13.61 2.60
C ALA A 18 -15.55 14.47 2.93
N GLU A 19 -14.55 13.92 3.61
CA GLU A 19 -13.28 14.61 3.87
C GLU A 19 -12.51 14.98 2.59
N MET A 20 -12.71 14.22 1.51
CA MET A 20 -12.13 14.53 0.20
C MET A 20 -12.89 15.58 -0.60
N GLU A 21 -14.15 15.89 -0.23
CA GLU A 21 -14.98 16.89 -0.90
C GLU A 21 -14.72 18.32 -0.42
N GLY A 22 -13.83 18.51 0.57
CA GLY A 22 -13.45 19.82 1.07
C GLY A 22 -12.86 20.77 0.01
N GLU A 23 -12.92 22.08 0.30
CA GLU A 23 -12.58 23.16 -0.64
C GLU A 23 -11.13 23.13 -1.18
N ASN A 24 -10.22 22.38 -0.55
CA ASN A 24 -8.79 22.29 -0.92
C ASN A 24 -8.44 21.09 -1.81
N ARG A 25 -9.26 20.76 -2.81
CA ARG A 25 -9.02 19.59 -3.67
C ARG A 25 -8.01 19.87 -4.80
N LEU A 26 -7.01 19.01 -4.94
CA LEU A 26 -6.09 19.03 -6.08
C LEU A 26 -6.79 18.65 -7.39
N ARG A 27 -6.33 19.22 -8.50
CA ARG A 27 -6.81 18.86 -9.85
C ARG A 27 -6.36 17.43 -10.18
N ARG A 28 -7.32 16.52 -10.44
CA ARG A 28 -7.04 15.15 -10.88
C ARG A 28 -6.52 15.15 -12.31
N VAL A 29 -5.20 15.01 -12.47
CA VAL A 29 -4.52 15.00 -13.79
C VAL A 29 -3.74 13.72 -14.07
N LEU A 30 -3.54 12.87 -13.06
CA LEU A 30 -2.81 11.63 -13.24
C LEU A 30 -3.71 10.59 -13.92
N GLY A 31 -3.28 10.14 -15.11
CA GLY A 31 -3.86 9.00 -15.79
C GLY A 31 -3.18 7.68 -15.41
N PRO A 32 -3.64 6.54 -15.97
CA PRO A 32 -3.12 5.21 -15.64
C PRO A 32 -1.60 5.10 -15.81
N VAL A 33 -1.07 5.59 -16.93
CA VAL A 33 0.37 5.53 -17.23
C VAL A 33 1.20 6.33 -16.22
N SER A 34 0.74 7.53 -15.86
CA SER A 34 1.42 8.38 -14.87
C SER A 34 1.38 7.75 -13.48
N LEU A 35 0.27 7.11 -13.11
CA LEU A 35 0.14 6.38 -11.85
C LEU A 35 1.04 5.13 -11.80
N THR A 36 1.12 4.37 -12.89
CA THR A 36 2.03 3.21 -12.96
C THR A 36 3.48 3.65 -12.89
N ALA A 37 3.86 4.75 -13.56
CA ALA A 37 5.21 5.31 -13.49
C ALA A 37 5.56 5.77 -12.06
N LEU A 38 4.60 6.40 -11.37
CA LEU A 38 4.74 6.77 -9.96
C LEU A 38 4.98 5.53 -9.07
N GLY A 39 4.23 4.45 -9.29
CA GLY A 39 4.41 3.19 -8.57
C GLY A 39 5.79 2.57 -8.81
N VAL A 40 6.24 2.48 -10.07
CA VAL A 40 7.58 1.96 -10.41
C VAL A 40 8.68 2.79 -9.75
N GLY A 41 8.56 4.13 -9.81
CA GLY A 41 9.52 5.04 -9.18
C GLY A 41 9.57 4.92 -7.65
N ALA A 42 8.45 4.59 -7.01
CA ALA A 42 8.39 4.35 -5.57
C ALA A 42 8.98 2.99 -5.15
N ILE A 43 8.93 1.97 -6.03
CA ILE A 43 9.41 0.61 -5.73
C ILE A 43 10.92 0.47 -5.98
N ILE A 44 11.45 1.05 -7.07
CA ILE A 44 12.86 0.93 -7.43
C ILE A 44 13.70 1.86 -6.55
N GLY A 45 14.55 1.28 -5.68
CA GLY A 45 15.40 2.05 -4.78
C GLY A 45 16.59 1.24 -4.25
N ALA A 46 17.05 1.57 -3.04
CA ALA A 46 18.23 0.96 -2.43
C ALA A 46 18.17 -0.58 -2.33
N GLY A 47 16.96 -1.16 -2.27
CA GLY A 47 16.78 -2.62 -2.22
C GLY A 47 17.43 -3.35 -3.39
N ILE A 48 17.11 -2.96 -4.63
CA ILE A 48 17.64 -3.66 -5.81
C ILE A 48 19.12 -3.37 -6.05
N PHE A 49 19.59 -2.15 -5.71
CA PHE A 49 20.97 -1.73 -6.00
C PHE A 49 21.98 -2.13 -4.92
N VAL A 50 21.56 -2.25 -3.66
CA VAL A 50 22.44 -2.54 -2.52
C VAL A 50 22.14 -3.90 -1.91
N LEU A 51 20.89 -4.14 -1.50
CA LEU A 51 20.54 -5.36 -0.76
C LEU A 51 20.66 -6.63 -1.62
N THR A 52 20.46 -6.53 -2.94
CA THR A 52 20.67 -7.66 -3.88
C THR A 52 22.09 -8.22 -3.80
N GLY A 53 23.10 -7.35 -3.76
CA GLY A 53 24.50 -7.78 -3.69
C GLY A 53 24.82 -8.47 -2.37
N LEU A 54 24.33 -7.90 -1.26
CA LEU A 54 24.49 -8.49 0.07
C LEU A 54 23.75 -9.82 0.18
N ALA A 55 22.53 -9.92 -0.35
CA ALA A 55 21.76 -11.15 -0.35
C ALA A 55 22.37 -12.23 -1.26
N ALA A 56 22.96 -11.85 -2.39
CA ALA A 56 23.72 -12.77 -3.24
C ALA A 56 24.93 -13.32 -2.48
N HIS A 57 25.72 -12.45 -1.84
CA HIS A 57 26.95 -12.86 -1.16
C HIS A 57 26.68 -13.69 0.11
N ASP A 58 25.78 -13.23 0.98
CA ASP A 58 25.64 -13.78 2.33
C ASP A 58 24.54 -14.84 2.48
N LYS A 59 23.59 -14.93 1.54
CA LYS A 59 22.37 -15.75 1.70
C LYS A 59 22.16 -16.75 0.57
N ALA A 60 21.92 -16.27 -0.65
CA ALA A 60 21.33 -17.09 -1.72
C ALA A 60 22.30 -17.45 -2.85
N GLY A 61 23.43 -16.73 -3.00
CA GLY A 61 24.37 -16.98 -4.07
C GLY A 61 23.71 -16.87 -5.46
N PRO A 62 24.09 -17.75 -6.41
CA PRO A 62 23.45 -17.84 -7.72
C PRO A 62 21.94 -18.13 -7.67
N GLY A 63 21.44 -18.69 -6.55
CA GLY A 63 20.03 -18.98 -6.32
C GLY A 63 19.18 -17.75 -5.98
N LEU A 64 19.76 -16.56 -5.91
CA LEU A 64 19.04 -15.32 -5.57
C LEU A 64 17.85 -15.07 -6.50
N ILE A 65 17.94 -15.46 -7.78
CA ILE A 65 16.84 -15.30 -8.73
C ILE A 65 15.59 -16.10 -8.33
N LEU A 66 15.77 -17.30 -7.77
CA LEU A 66 14.65 -18.09 -7.24
C LEU A 66 14.00 -17.41 -6.03
N SER A 67 14.82 -16.76 -5.19
CA SER A 67 14.33 -15.97 -4.06
C SER A 67 13.48 -14.78 -4.53
N PHE A 68 13.91 -14.08 -5.59
CA PHE A 68 13.12 -12.99 -6.19
C PHE A 68 11.82 -13.48 -6.82
N VAL A 69 11.80 -14.66 -7.45
CA VAL A 69 10.56 -15.23 -8.01
C VAL A 69 9.55 -15.52 -6.90
N VAL A 70 9.97 -16.17 -5.81
CA VAL A 70 9.08 -16.48 -4.68
C VAL A 70 8.59 -15.21 -4.00
N ALA A 71 9.49 -14.25 -3.74
CA ALA A 71 9.13 -12.95 -3.18
C ALA A 71 8.16 -12.19 -4.10
N GLY A 72 8.41 -12.22 -5.42
CA GLY A 72 7.56 -11.58 -6.43
C GLY A 72 6.14 -12.13 -6.45
N ILE A 73 5.97 -13.45 -6.32
CA ILE A 73 4.64 -14.07 -6.21
C ILE A 73 3.92 -13.57 -4.95
N GLY A 74 4.60 -13.55 -3.80
CA GLY A 74 4.03 -13.00 -2.56
C GLY A 74 3.61 -11.54 -2.69
N CYS A 75 4.47 -10.70 -3.29
CA CYS A 75 4.16 -9.31 -3.57
C CYS A 75 2.98 -9.14 -4.54
N ALA A 76 2.87 -9.98 -5.56
CA ALA A 76 1.76 -9.93 -6.52
C ALA A 76 0.41 -10.23 -5.84
N LEU A 77 0.36 -11.26 -4.98
CA LEU A 77 -0.85 -11.58 -4.21
C LEU A 77 -1.24 -10.42 -3.28
N ALA A 78 -0.27 -9.83 -2.57
CA ALA A 78 -0.53 -8.65 -1.73
C ALA A 78 -1.00 -7.45 -2.57
N ALA A 79 -0.39 -7.21 -3.73
CA ALA A 79 -0.76 -6.12 -4.63
C ALA A 79 -2.20 -6.25 -5.14
N LEU A 80 -2.68 -7.47 -5.39
CA LEU A 80 -4.09 -7.71 -5.76
C LEU A 80 -5.05 -7.32 -4.64
N CYS A 81 -4.76 -7.69 -3.39
CA CYS A 81 -5.55 -7.27 -2.24
C CYS A 81 -5.57 -5.73 -2.08
N TYR A 82 -4.42 -5.08 -2.27
CA TYR A 82 -4.36 -3.61 -2.24
C TYR A 82 -5.10 -2.96 -3.42
N ALA A 83 -5.12 -3.57 -4.60
CA ALA A 83 -5.87 -3.09 -5.75
C ALA A 83 -7.39 -3.16 -5.51
N GLU A 84 -7.87 -4.23 -4.86
CA GLU A 84 -9.26 -4.35 -4.41
C GLU A 84 -9.63 -3.24 -3.42
N PHE A 85 -8.82 -3.03 -2.38
CA PHE A 85 -9.07 -1.94 -1.41
C PHE A 85 -9.04 -0.56 -2.06
N ALA A 86 -8.09 -0.29 -2.96
CA ALA A 86 -8.02 0.99 -3.68
C ALA A 86 -9.24 1.23 -4.59
N SER A 87 -9.86 0.16 -5.09
CA SER A 87 -11.07 0.23 -5.92
C SER A 87 -12.33 0.44 -5.07
N MET A 88 -12.42 -0.18 -3.89
CA MET A 88 -13.56 -0.02 -2.98
C MET A 88 -13.55 1.31 -2.21
N VAL A 89 -12.36 1.79 -1.86
CA VAL A 89 -12.18 3.00 -1.05
C VAL A 89 -11.23 3.95 -1.80
N PRO A 90 -11.73 4.70 -2.81
CA PRO A 90 -10.92 5.51 -3.73
C PRO A 90 -10.48 6.84 -3.09
N VAL A 91 -9.89 6.73 -1.90
CA VAL A 91 -9.44 7.85 -1.08
C VAL A 91 -7.92 7.96 -1.09
N ALA A 92 -7.40 9.17 -0.88
CA ALA A 92 -5.97 9.35 -0.69
C ALA A 92 -5.56 8.69 0.63
N GLY A 93 -4.94 7.51 0.55
CA GLY A 93 -4.65 6.69 1.72
C GLY A 93 -3.72 5.51 1.39
N SER A 94 -3.30 4.80 2.44
CA SER A 94 -2.48 3.59 2.35
C SER A 94 -2.99 2.56 3.37
N ALA A 95 -2.15 1.61 3.76
CA ALA A 95 -2.46 0.54 4.70
C ALA A 95 -3.21 1.01 5.95
N TYR A 96 -2.78 2.14 6.53
CA TYR A 96 -3.42 2.73 7.71
C TYR A 96 -4.89 3.07 7.46
N THR A 97 -5.19 3.75 6.36
CA THR A 97 -6.57 4.13 6.01
C THR A 97 -7.45 2.91 5.79
N TYR A 98 -6.92 1.87 5.14
CA TYR A 98 -7.65 0.63 4.91
C TYR A 98 -7.87 -0.16 6.21
N ALA A 99 -6.87 -0.21 7.09
CA ALA A 99 -7.00 -0.81 8.41
C ALA A 99 -8.01 -0.06 9.28
N TYR A 100 -8.01 1.28 9.21
CA TYR A 100 -8.94 2.11 9.96
C TYR A 100 -10.40 1.97 9.49
N ALA A 101 -10.59 1.75 8.18
CA ALA A 101 -11.91 1.49 7.60
C ALA A 101 -12.44 0.08 7.89
N THR A 102 -11.57 -0.88 8.21
CA THR A 102 -11.95 -2.31 8.35
C THR A 102 -11.84 -2.85 9.78
N LEU A 103 -10.76 -2.51 10.49
CA LEU A 103 -10.42 -2.99 11.83
C LEU A 103 -10.66 -1.93 12.93
N GLY A 104 -10.57 -0.64 12.58
CA GLY A 104 -10.82 0.48 13.49
C GLY A 104 -9.58 1.02 14.22
N GLU A 105 -9.79 1.83 15.26
CA GLU A 105 -8.77 2.45 16.14
C GLU A 105 -7.95 1.43 16.97
N LEU A 106 -7.17 0.56 16.33
CA LEU A 106 -6.20 -0.33 17.00
C LEU A 106 -4.93 0.40 17.44
#